data_AF-A0A1G8WPV3-F1
#
_entry.id   AF-A0A1G8WPV3-F1
#
_cell.length_a   1.000
_cell.length_b   1.000
_cell.length_c   1.000
_cell.angle_alpha   90.00
_cell.angle_beta   90.00
_cell.angle_gamma   90.00
#
_symmetry.space_group_name_H-M   'P 1'
#
loop_
_entity.id
_entity.type
_entity.pdbx_description
1 polymer ?
#
loop_
_entity_poly.entity_id
_entity_poly.type
_entity_poly.pdbx_seq_one_letter_code
_entity_poly.pdbx_strand_id
1 'polypeptide(L)'
;MENSCDRYVLQVKKAKETVGVLEAELHQIRLKLRNAPTDAAFLRELKRITLDMTITLNELEHSQSMLDDCKMQFMKEEERYND
;
A
#
# COMPACT_ATOMS: atom_id res chain seq x y z
N MET A 1 -4.94 20.85 17.85
CA MET A 1 -5.46 19.49 17.65
C MET A 1 -4.58 18.84 16.63
N GLU A 2 -3.77 17.86 17.03
CA GLU A 2 -3.12 16.96 16.08
C GLU A 2 -4.24 16.22 15.35
N ASN A 3 -4.27 16.24 14.01
CA ASN A 3 -5.38 15.68 13.27
C ASN A 3 -5.34 14.16 13.52
N SER A 4 -6.37 13.60 14.17
CA SER A 4 -6.35 12.20 14.57
C SER A 4 -6.24 11.24 13.37
N CYS A 5 -6.46 11.75 12.15
CA CYS A 5 -6.24 11.04 10.91
C CYS A 5 -4.78 11.00 10.42
N ASP A 6 -3.86 11.78 10.99
CA ASP A 6 -2.46 11.89 10.54
C ASP A 6 -1.74 10.53 10.54
N ARG A 7 -2.09 9.65 11.49
CA ARG A 7 -1.61 8.27 11.52
C ARG A 7 -1.98 7.51 10.24
N TYR A 8 -3.23 7.61 9.79
CA TYR A 8 -3.69 6.91 8.60
C TYR A 8 -3.11 7.53 7.32
N VAL A 9 -2.91 8.85 7.29
CA VAL A 9 -2.18 9.53 6.21
C VAL A 9 -0.76 8.96 6.07
N LEU A 10 -0.04 8.81 7.19
CA LEU A 10 1.31 8.25 7.19
C LEU A 10 1.33 6.78 6.76
N GLN A 11 0.34 5.98 7.18
CA GLN A 11 0.21 4.57 6.77
C GLN A 11 -0.04 4.43 5.27
N VAL A 12 -0.98 5.21 4.72
CA VAL A 12 -1.25 5.25 3.27
C VAL A 12 0.00 5.66 2.49
N LYS A 13 0.73 6.68 2.96
CA LYS A 13 1.96 7.14 2.32
C LYS A 13 3.01 6.02 2.27
N LYS A 14 3.28 5.38 3.41
CA LYS A 14 4.26 4.28 3.50
C LYS A 14 3.86 3.10 2.62
N ALA A 15 2.59 2.70 2.64
CA ALA A 15 2.12 1.58 1.80
C ALA A 15 2.29 1.90 0.31
N LYS A 16 2.00 3.14 -0.14
CA LYS A 16 2.26 3.58 -1.52
C LYS A 16 3.74 3.56 -1.89
N GLU A 17 4.61 4.01 -0.98
CA GLU A 17 6.07 3.95 -1.19
C GLU A 17 6.54 2.50 -1.35
N THR A 18 6.08 1.60 -0.48
CA THR A 18 6.39 0.16 -0.57
C THR A 18 5.88 -0.47 -1.87
N VAL A 19 4.66 -0.14 -2.32
CA VAL A 19 4.14 -0.60 -3.63
C VAL A 19 5.10 -0.21 -4.74
N GLY A 20 5.58 1.03 -4.78
CA GLY A 20 6.53 1.48 -5.81
C GLY A 20 7.85 0.70 -5.82
N VAL A 21 8.37 0.33 -4.66
CA VAL A 21 9.56 -0.54 -4.54
C VAL A 21 9.25 -1.94 -5.10
N LEU A 22 8.14 -2.54 -4.70
CA LEU A 22 7.74 -3.88 -5.12
C LEU A 22 7.45 -3.94 -6.63
N GLU A 23 6.90 -2.88 -7.23
CA GLU A 23 6.70 -2.77 -8.68
C GLU A 23 8.03 -2.78 -9.43
N ALA A 24 9.02 -2.04 -8.93
CA ALA A 24 10.36 -2.02 -9.50
C ALA A 24 11.04 -3.40 -9.38
N GLU A 25 10.97 -4.05 -8.22
CA GLU A 25 11.47 -5.41 -8.02
C GLU A 25 10.79 -6.42 -8.96
N LEU A 26 9.47 -6.33 -9.08
CA LEU A 26 8.66 -7.19 -9.96
C LEU A 26 9.05 -7.00 -11.43
N HIS A 27 9.32 -5.76 -11.85
CA HIS A 27 9.81 -5.48 -13.20
C HIS A 27 11.17 -6.14 -13.44
N GLN A 28 12.12 -5.97 -12.50
CA GLN A 28 13.46 -6.54 -12.62
C GLN A 28 13.44 -8.07 -12.69
N ILE A 29 12.65 -8.73 -11.84
CA ILE A 29 12.58 -10.21 -11.86
C ILE A 29 11.94 -10.74 -13.14
N ARG A 30 10.95 -10.03 -13.69
CA ARG A 30 10.35 -10.37 -14.98
C ARG A 30 11.36 -10.24 -16.13
N LEU A 31 12.24 -9.24 -16.10
CA LEU A 31 13.33 -9.13 -17.08
C LEU A 31 14.32 -10.29 -16.98
N LYS A 32 14.72 -10.68 -15.77
CA LYS A 32 15.60 -11.85 -15.55
C LYS A 32 14.97 -13.14 -16.09
N LEU A 33 13.68 -13.35 -15.81
CA LEU A 33 12.92 -14.52 -16.27
C LEU A 33 12.73 -14.58 -17.78
N ARG A 34 12.76 -13.45 -18.51
CA ARG A 34 12.74 -13.48 -19.99
C ARG A 34 13.97 -14.21 -20.55
N ASN A 35 15.12 -14.04 -19.92
CA ASN A 35 16.38 -14.65 -20.36
C ASN A 35 16.60 -16.05 -19.77
N ALA A 36 16.02 -16.33 -18.60
CA ALA A 36 16.11 -17.62 -17.92
C ALA A 36 14.74 -18.08 -17.37
N PRO A 37 13.82 -18.54 -18.24
CA PRO A 37 12.41 -18.76 -17.86
C PRO A 37 12.17 -19.86 -16.82
N THR A 38 13.09 -20.82 -16.74
CA THR A 38 13.01 -21.97 -15.83
C THR A 38 13.92 -21.84 -14.62
N ASP A 39 14.54 -20.67 -14.42
CA ASP A 39 15.40 -20.44 -13.26
C ASP A 39 14.57 -20.50 -11.96
N ALA A 40 14.83 -21.53 -11.17
CA ALA A 40 14.08 -21.78 -9.95
C ALA A 40 14.27 -20.68 -8.89
N ALA A 41 15.41 -20.00 -8.86
CA ALA A 41 15.63 -18.89 -7.94
C ALA A 41 14.76 -17.70 -8.34
N PHE A 42 14.74 -17.33 -9.63
CA PHE A 42 13.93 -16.22 -10.09
C PHE A 42 12.42 -16.49 -9.99
N LEU A 43 11.98 -17.73 -10.21
CA LEU A 43 10.59 -18.12 -10.01
C LEU A 43 10.16 -18.04 -8.54
N ARG A 44 11.04 -18.40 -7.59
CA ARG A 44 10.77 -18.24 -6.16
C ARG A 44 10.69 -16.77 -5.77
N GLU A 45 11.61 -15.95 -6.27
CA GLU A 45 11.62 -14.52 -6.02
C GLU A 45 10.38 -13.82 -6.59
N LEU A 46 9.94 -14.19 -7.80
CA LEU A 46 8.69 -13.71 -8.39
C LEU A 46 7.48 -14.02 -7.50
N LYS A 47 7.40 -15.24 -6.94
CA LYS A 47 6.32 -15.63 -6.01
C LYS A 47 6.35 -14.80 -4.73
N ARG A 48 7.55 -14.59 -4.15
CA ARG A 48 7.74 -13.76 -2.96
C ARG A 48 7.24 -12.33 -3.21
N ILE A 49 7.75 -11.67 -4.25
CA ILE A 49 7.38 -10.28 -4.58
C ILE A 49 5.88 -10.16 -4.85
N THR A 50 5.27 -11.15 -5.51
CA THR A 50 3.83 -11.15 -5.79
C THR A 50 3.01 -11.26 -4.50
N LEU A 51 3.44 -12.09 -3.56
CA LEU A 51 2.79 -12.21 -2.25
C LEU A 51 2.93 -10.91 -1.45
N ASP A 52 4.14 -10.36 -1.38
CA ASP A 52 4.42 -9.10 -0.69
C ASP A 52 3.56 -7.97 -1.27
N MET A 53 3.46 -7.89 -2.61
CA MET A 53 2.58 -6.93 -3.30
C MET A 53 1.12 -7.09 -2.89
N THR A 54 0.63 -8.32 -2.82
CA THR A 54 -0.77 -8.59 -2.43
C THR A 54 -1.05 -8.11 -1.01
N ILE A 55 -0.13 -8.39 -0.08
CA ILE A 55 -0.23 -7.96 1.31
C ILE A 55 -0.22 -6.43 1.40
N THR A 56 0.75 -5.77 0.76
CA THR A 56 0.88 -4.30 0.81
C THR A 56 -0.32 -3.60 0.16
N LEU A 57 -0.89 -4.14 -0.92
CA LEU A 57 -2.10 -3.58 -1.52
C LEU A 57 -3.31 -3.69 -0.59
N ASN A 58 -3.47 -4.83 0.10
CA ASN A 58 -4.53 -4.99 1.10
C ASN A 58 -4.35 -4.03 2.28
N GLU A 59 -3.11 -3.82 2.74
CA GLU A 59 -2.79 -2.85 3.80
C GLU A 59 -3.07 -1.41 3.35
N LEU A 60 -2.77 -1.09 2.09
CA LEU A 60 -3.06 0.21 1.50
C LEU A 60 -4.57 0.46 1.43
N GLU A 61 -5.33 -0.51 0.93
CA GLU A 61 -6.79 -0.44 0.86
C GLU A 61 -7.40 -0.24 2.26
N HIS A 62 -6.96 -1.04 3.23
CA HIS A 62 -7.42 -0.91 4.61
C HIS A 62 -7.08 0.46 5.19
N SER A 63 -5.84 0.93 5.03
CA SER A 63 -5.39 2.23 5.55
C SER A 63 -6.15 3.39 4.91
N GLN A 64 -6.47 3.28 3.62
CA GLN A 64 -7.26 4.27 2.90
C GLN A 64 -8.70 4.30 3.41
N SER A 65 -9.33 3.14 3.60
CA SER A 65 -10.68 3.04 4.20
C SER A 65 -10.71 3.71 5.58
N MET A 66 -9.71 3.43 6.44
CA MET A 66 -9.65 4.02 7.78
C MET A 66 -9.43 5.54 7.74
N LEU A 67 -8.65 6.03 6.77
CA LEU A 67 -8.44 7.47 6.57
C LEU A 67 -9.75 8.16 6.15
N ASP A 68 -10.49 7.54 5.24
CA ASP A 68 -11.74 8.09 4.71
C ASP A 68 -12.83 8.12 5.80
N ASP A 69 -12.95 7.06 6.61
CA ASP A 69 -13.82 7.02 7.78
C ASP A 69 -13.47 8.10 8.80
N CYS A 70 -12.18 8.26 9.09
CA CYS A 70 -11.68 9.27 10.02
C CYS A 70 -12.04 10.69 9.55
N LYS A 71 -11.81 11.00 8.27
CA LYS A 71 -12.18 12.29 7.68
C LYS A 71 -13.70 12.55 7.72
N MET A 72 -14.51 11.53 7.45
CA MET A 72 -15.96 11.65 7.55
C MET A 72 -16.42 11.98 8.97
N GLN A 73 -15.78 11.40 9.99
CA GLN A 73 -16.11 11.69 11.38
C GLN A 73 -15.76 13.14 11.75
N PHE A 74 -14.60 13.63 11.34
CA PHE A 74 -14.21 15.03 11.56
C PHE A 74 -15.19 16.03 10.93
N MET A 75 -15.61 15.81 9.68
CA MET A 75 -16.57 16.72 9.03
C MET A 75 -17.92 16.77 9.77
N LYS A 76 -18.42 15.62 10.24
CA LYS A 76 -19.68 15.55 11.03
C LYS A 76 -19.59 16.17 12.41
N GLU A 77 -18.39 16.30 12.97
CA GLU A 77 -18.16 17.02 14.22
C GLU A 77 -18.11 18.52 13.98
N GLU A 78 -17.44 18.99 12.93
CA GLU A 78 -17.43 20.41 12.56
C GLU A 78 -18.83 20.96 12.23
N GLU A 79 -19.67 20.20 11.52
CA GLU A 79 -21.07 20.61 11.25
C GLU A 79 -21.88 20.76 12.54
N ARG A 80 -21.71 19.85 13.52
CA ARG A 80 -22.43 19.90 14.81
C ARG A 80 -22.02 21.04 15.73
N TYR A 81 -20.82 21.60 15.57
CA TYR A 81 -20.35 22.73 16.37
C TYR A 81 -20.68 24.09 15.74
N ASN A 82 -21.15 24.10 14.49
CA ASN A 82 -21.52 25.31 13.76
C ASN A 82 -23.04 25.55 13.68
N ASP A 83 -23.85 24.65 14.25
CA ASP A 83 -25.31 24.80 14.51
C ASP A 83 -25.58 25.27 15.95
#